data_AF-A0A355E870-F1
#
_entry.id   AF-A0A355E870-F1
#
_cell.length_a   1.000
_cell.length_b   1.000
_cell.length_c   1.000
_cell.angle_alpha   90.00
_cell.angle_beta   90.00
_cell.angle_gamma   90.00
#
_symmetry.space_group_name_H-M   'P 1'
#
loop_
_entity.id
_entity.type
_entity.pdbx_description
1 polymer ?
#
loop_
_entity_poly.entity_id
_entity_poly.type
_entity_poly.pdbx_seq_one_letter_code
_entity_poly.pdbx_strand_id
1 'polypeptide(L)' 'MLPEELRRKGFAEAHRRGISFGEFVRDAMRLALDRTPQSGMVRDSFLDDRAVYPGPAPVDGSTNLDEYLYGEKP' A
#
# COMPACT_ATOMS: atom_id res chain seq x y z
N MET A 1 -14.15 25.03 11.20
CA MET A 1 -12.93 25.88 11.34
C MET A 1 -11.81 25.02 11.90
N LEU A 2 -10.54 25.24 11.48
CA LEU A 2 -9.40 24.51 12.04
C LEU A 2 -9.16 24.91 13.51
N PRO A 3 -8.71 23.98 14.38
CA PRO A 3 -8.22 24.31 15.72
C PRO A 3 -7.14 25.39 15.68
N GLU A 4 -7.18 26.31 16.63
CA GLU A 4 -6.32 27.51 16.61
C GLU A 4 -4.83 27.17 16.57
N GLU A 5 -4.41 26.18 17.37
CA GLU A 5 -3.02 25.72 17.39
C GLU A 5 -2.58 25.16 16.03
N LEU A 6 -3.46 24.38 15.39
CA LEU A 6 -3.18 23.77 14.08
C LEU A 6 -3.11 24.83 12.99
N ARG A 7 -4.00 25.83 13.05
CA ARG A 7 -3.96 27.01 12.18
C ARG A 7 -2.64 27.77 12.35
N ARG A 8 -2.21 28.04 13.58
CA ARG A 8 -0.94 28.75 13.87
C ARG A 8 0.26 27.99 13.31
N LYS A 9 0.34 26.68 13.58
CA LYS A 9 1.42 25.81 13.07
C LYS A 9 1.44 25.79 11.54
N GLY A 10 0.28 25.64 10.91
CA GLY A 10 0.19 25.62 9.45
C GLY A 10 0.56 26.96 8.80
N PHE A 11 0.20 28.10 9.39
CA PHE A 11 0.65 29.41 8.90
C PHE A 11 2.17 29.59 9.00
N ALA A 12 2.75 29.22 10.15
CA ALA A 12 4.21 29.29 10.33
C ALA A 12 4.96 28.42 9.31
N GLU A 13 4.44 27.22 9.04
CA GLU A 13 5.03 26.30 8.08
C GLU A 13 4.87 26.78 6.63
N ALA A 14 3.71 27.31 6.26
CA ALA A 14 3.47 27.89 4.93
C ALA A 14 4.42 29.08 4.69
N HIS A 15 4.58 29.96 5.68
CA HIS A 15 5.52 31.07 5.62
C HIS A 15 6.97 30.61 5.47
N ARG A 16 7.40 29.60 6.25
CA ARG A 16 8.73 29.00 6.15
C ARG A 16 9.04 28.45 4.75
N ARG A 17 8.01 27.94 4.05
CA ARG A 17 8.10 27.40 2.70
C ARG A 17 7.92 28.45 1.60
N GLY A 18 7.59 29.68 1.94
CA GLY A 18 7.31 30.75 0.96
C GLY A 18 6.03 30.52 0.15
N ILE A 19 5.07 29.74 0.64
CA ILE A 19 3.81 29.44 -0.04
C ILE A 19 2.60 30.01 0.71
N SER A 20 1.45 30.07 0.04
CA SER A 20 0.21 30.45 0.70
C SER A 20 -0.27 29.38 1.68
N PHE A 21 -1.00 29.79 2.72
CA PHE A 21 -1.61 28.82 3.66
C PHE A 21 -2.58 27.87 2.96
N GLY A 22 -3.34 28.34 1.96
CA GLY A 22 -4.25 27.49 1.19
C GLY A 22 -3.52 26.43 0.35
N GLU A 23 -2.37 26.77 -0.21
CA GLU A 23 -1.50 25.82 -0.90
C GLU A 23 -0.90 24.78 0.06
N PHE A 24 -0.42 25.22 1.22
CA PHE A 24 0.03 24.31 2.27
C PHE A 24 -1.06 23.30 2.69
N VAL A 25 -2.30 23.77 2.87
CA VAL A 25 -3.42 22.88 3.23
C VAL A 25 -3.71 21.87 2.11
N ARG A 26 -3.68 22.29 0.85
CA ARG A 26 -3.88 21.38 -0.31
C ARG A 26 -2.79 20.31 -0.38
N ASP A 27 -1.54 20.70 -0.19
CA ASP A 27 -0.41 19.76 -0.17
C ASP A 27 -0.49 18.78 0.99
N ALA A 28 -0.81 19.27 2.18
CA ALA A 28 -0.99 18.43 3.36
C ALA A 28 -2.13 17.42 3.18
N MET A 29 -3.25 17.84 2.57
CA MET A 29 -4.36 16.94 2.25
C MET A 29 -3.97 15.89 1.21
N ARG A 30 -3.33 16.29 0.11
CA ARG A 30 -2.84 15.35 -0.90
C ARG A 30 -1.91 14.30 -0.28
N LEU A 31 -0.93 14.74 0.51
CA LEU A 31 0.00 13.85 1.18
C LEU A 31 -0.70 12.90 2.16
N ALA A 32 -1.69 13.38 2.90
CA ALA A 32 -2.46 12.55 3.82
C ALA A 32 -3.28 11.49 3.05
N LEU A 33 -3.87 11.86 1.92
CA LEU A 33 -4.64 10.94 1.08
C LEU A 33 -3.75 9.89 0.40
N ASP A 34 -2.59 10.29 -0.11
CA ASP A 34 -1.63 9.37 -0.74
C ASP A 34 -1.03 8.38 0.26
N ARG A 35 -0.88 8.79 1.53
CA ARG A 35 -0.34 7.95 2.62
C ARG A 35 -1.39 7.13 3.33
N THR A 36 -2.67 7.44 3.14
CA THR A 36 -3.74 6.60 3.66
C THR A 36 -3.74 5.34 2.79
N PRO A 37 -3.48 4.14 3.35
CA PRO A 37 -3.74 2.90 2.61
C PRO A 37 -5.17 3.00 2.11
N GLN A 38 -5.41 2.85 0.81
CA GLN A 38 -6.77 2.89 0.26
C GLN A 38 -7.64 2.02 1.17
N SER A 39 -8.62 2.63 1.85
CA SER A 39 -9.41 1.99 2.92
C SER A 39 -10.31 0.83 2.42
N GLY A 40 -10.05 0.32 1.21
CA GLY A 40 -10.64 -0.88 0.62
C GLY A 40 -9.61 -1.94 0.21
N MET A 41 -8.30 -1.67 0.28
CA MET A 41 -7.29 -2.72 0.28
C MET A 41 -7.22 -3.29 1.69
N VAL A 42 -8.21 -4.13 2.03
CA VAL A 42 -7.92 -5.25 2.92
C VAL A 42 -6.67 -5.89 2.35
N ARG A 43 -5.59 -5.96 3.13
CA ARG A 43 -4.41 -6.72 2.76
C ARG A 43 -4.88 -8.14 2.48
N ASP A 44 -5.03 -8.44 1.19
CA ASP A 44 -5.45 -9.76 0.76
C ASP A 44 -4.25 -10.66 1.04
N SER A 45 -4.35 -11.50 2.07
CA SER A 45 -3.29 -12.42 2.43
C SER A 45 -2.87 -13.32 1.26
N PHE A 46 -3.73 -13.52 0.26
CA PHE A 46 -3.39 -14.23 -0.97
C PHE A 46 -2.50 -13.41 -1.91
N LEU A 47 -2.71 -12.09 -2.00
CA LEU A 47 -1.93 -11.19 -2.87
C LEU A 47 -0.68 -10.61 -2.17
N ASP A 48 -0.69 -10.57 -0.84
CA ASP A 48 0.45 -10.14 -0.03
C ASP A 48 1.41 -11.28 0.32
N ASP A 49 1.10 -12.53 -0.06
CA ASP A 49 2.02 -13.65 0.06
C ASP A 49 3.14 -13.52 -0.98
N ARG A 50 4.37 -13.28 -0.48
CA ARG A 50 5.59 -13.18 -1.28
C ARG A 50 6.50 -14.38 -1.08
N ALA A 51 6.04 -15.44 -0.42
CA ALA A 51 6.81 -16.65 -0.26
C ALA A 51 6.98 -17.32 -1.64
N VAL A 52 8.22 -17.35 -2.12
CA VAL A 52 8.60 -18.07 -3.34
C VAL A 52 9.50 -19.23 -2.94
N TYR A 53 9.20 -20.44 -3.41
CA TYR A 53 10.08 -21.59 -3.23
C TYR A 53 11.25 -21.51 -4.23
N PRO A 54 12.52 -21.35 -3.79
CA PRO A 54 13.65 -21.16 -4.69
C PRO A 54 14.29 -22.47 -5.16
N GLY A 55 13.76 -23.62 -4.74
CA GLY A 55 14.32 -24.92 -5.06
C GLY A 55 13.87 -25.47 -6.42
N PRO A 56 14.41 -26.62 -6.82
CA PRO A 56 13.99 -27.31 -8.03
C PRO A 56 12.51 -27.67 -7.93
N ALA A 57 11.74 -27.35 -8.98
CA ALA A 57 10.37 -27.76 -9.14
C ALA A 57 10.18 -28.36 -10.55
N PRO A 58 9.27 -29.33 -10.72
CA PRO A 58 8.93 -29.85 -12.04
C PRO A 58 8.43 -28.73 -12.97
N VAL A 59 8.90 -28.72 -14.22
CA VAL A 59 8.50 -27.72 -15.23
C VAL A 59 7.03 -27.84 -15.63
N ASP A 60 6.44 -29.01 -15.41
CA ASP A 60 5.08 -29.43 -15.73
C ASP A 60 4.20 -29.53 -14.48
N GLY A 61 4.63 -28.95 -13.34
CA GLY A 61 3.94 -29.07 -12.06
C GLY A 61 2.47 -28.63 -12.08
N SER A 62 2.11 -27.64 -12.93
CA SER A 62 0.71 -27.21 -13.09
C SER A 62 -0.14 -28.20 -13.87
N THR A 63 0.46 -28.97 -14.77
CA THR A 63 -0.25 -29.91 -15.65
C THR A 63 -0.43 -31.26 -14.97
N ASN A 64 0.56 -31.70 -14.19
CA ASN A 64 0.58 -33.00 -13.52
C ASN A 64 0.42 -32.87 -12.00
N LEU A 65 -0.31 -31.84 -11.54
CA LEU A 65 -0.44 -31.52 -10.11
C LEU A 65 -0.99 -32.70 -9.30
N ASP A 66 -2.04 -33.36 -9.81
CA ASP A 66 -2.69 -34.46 -9.12
C ASP A 66 -1.77 -35.67 -8.98
N GLU A 67 -0.95 -35.98 -10.00
CA GLU A 67 0.06 -37.04 -9.93
C GLU A 67 1.10 -36.73 -8.85
N TYR A 68 1.57 -35.48 -8.76
CA TYR A 68 2.57 -35.08 -7.77
C TYR A 68 2.01 -35.01 -6.33
N LEU A 69 0.76 -34.60 -6.15
CA LEU A 69 0.16 -34.42 -4.82
C LEU A 69 -0.49 -35.69 -4.28
N TYR A 70 -1.10 -36.50 -5.15
CA TYR A 70 -1.94 -37.62 -4.75
C TYR A 70 -1.44 -38.97 -5.27
N GLY A 71 -0.50 -38.98 -6.22
CA GLY A 71 0.01 -40.22 -6.81
C GLY A 71 -1.05 -40.96 -7.63
N GLU A 72 -2.16 -40.31 -7.98
CA GLU A 72 -3.21 -40.91 -8.78
C GLU A 72 -2.73 -41.01 -10.24
N LYS A 73 -2.68 -42.25 -10.73
CA LYS A 73 -2.61 -42.51 -12.17
C LYS A 73 -4.04 -42.75 -12.68
N PRO A 74 -4.36 -42.27 -13.90
CA PRO A 74 -5.65 -42.56 -14.52
C PRO A 74 -5.90 -44.07 -14.69
#